data_AF-A0A5Q0HBK7-F1
#
_entry.id   AF-A0A5Q0HBK7-F1
#
_cell.length_a   1.000
_cell.length_b   1.000
_cell.length_c   1.000
_cell.angle_alpha   90.00
_cell.angle_beta   90.00
_cell.angle_gamma   90.00
#
_symmetry.space_group_name_H-M   'P 1'
#
loop_
_entity.id
_entity.type
_entity.pdbx_description
1 polymer ?
#
loop_
_entity_poly.entity_id
_entity_poly.type
_entity_poly.pdbx_seq_one_letter_code
_entity_poly.pdbx_strand_id
1 'polypeptide(L)'
;MGDGAFERVLLDWIAEHWPAPLPGASPPAQLAVLGPRDGATASDDVLKAWRRSVVRSRRLVDQAEGALFDLLLAQGRSWEEIAGVLALPDGQAARDRHDRVKTDLRDTHPSVAPEPWR
;
A
#
# COMPACT_ATOMS: atom_id res chain seq x y z
N MET A 1 -7.51 -19.91 -8.19
CA MET A 1 -8.52 -18.87 -7.91
C MET A 1 -7.98 -17.56 -8.48
N GLY A 2 -8.69 -16.90 -9.40
CA GLY A 2 -8.21 -15.64 -10.01
C GLY A 2 -8.31 -14.44 -9.06
N ASP A 3 -7.59 -13.36 -9.34
CA ASP A 3 -7.49 -12.15 -8.49
C ASP A 3 -8.86 -11.59 -8.07
N GLY A 4 -9.84 -11.61 -8.97
CA GLY A 4 -11.18 -11.11 -8.67
C GLY A 4 -11.97 -11.94 -7.64
N ALA A 5 -11.56 -13.18 -7.35
CA ALA A 5 -12.23 -13.99 -6.33
C ALA A 5 -11.86 -13.57 -4.90
N PHE A 6 -10.59 -13.23 -4.67
CA PHE A 6 -10.12 -12.77 -3.35
C PHE A 6 -10.65 -11.38 -3.01
N GLU A 7 -10.67 -10.49 -3.99
CA GLU A 7 -11.21 -9.13 -3.80
C GLU A 7 -12.69 -9.16 -3.44
N ARG A 8 -13.47 -10.07 -4.06
CA ARG A 8 -14.87 -10.30 -3.68
C ARG A 8 -15.04 -10.79 -2.25
N VAL A 9 -14.27 -11.79 -1.81
CA VAL A 9 -14.33 -12.29 -0.41
C VAL A 9 -14.14 -11.16 0.60
N LEU A 10 -13.21 -10.25 0.33
CA LEU A 10 -12.97 -9.10 1.21
C LEU A 10 -14.10 -8.08 1.17
N LEU A 11 -14.59 -7.75 -0.04
CA LEU A 11 -15.68 -6.77 -0.21
C LEU A 11 -17.01 -7.27 0.35
N ASP A 12 -17.32 -8.55 0.17
CA ASP A 12 -18.52 -9.19 0.70
C ASP A 12 -18.51 -9.16 2.24
N TRP A 13 -17.36 -9.51 2.85
CA TRP A 13 -17.20 -9.45 4.29
C TRP A 13 -17.32 -8.01 4.83
N ILE A 14 -16.72 -7.03 4.15
CA ILE A 14 -16.86 -5.61 4.52
C ILE A 14 -18.33 -5.19 4.43
N ALA A 15 -19.05 -5.54 3.37
CA ALA A 15 -20.46 -5.16 3.21
C ALA A 15 -21.38 -5.77 4.29
N GLU A 16 -21.08 -6.99 4.73
CA GLU A 16 -21.81 -7.68 5.80
C GLU A 16 -21.60 -7.00 7.17
N HIS A 17 -20.38 -6.56 7.45
CA HIS A 17 -20.00 -6.02 8.76
C HIS A 17 -20.01 -4.49 8.82
N TRP A 18 -20.13 -3.82 7.67
CA TRP A 18 -20.09 -2.37 7.54
C TRP A 18 -21.13 -1.88 6.53
N PRO A 19 -22.37 -1.58 6.97
CA PRO A 19 -23.47 -1.25 6.08
C PRO A 19 -23.32 0.11 5.37
N ALA A 20 -22.29 0.90 5.67
CA ALA A 20 -22.05 2.22 5.08
C ALA A 20 -20.58 2.42 4.67
N PRO A 21 -20.05 1.68 3.68
CA PRO A 21 -18.65 1.80 3.26
C PRO A 21 -18.32 3.23 2.88
N LEU A 22 -17.09 3.65 3.18
CA LEU A 22 -16.62 4.99 2.83
C LEU A 22 -16.65 5.17 1.30
N PRO A 23 -17.47 6.11 0.77
CA PRO A 23 -17.60 6.29 -0.66
C PRO A 23 -16.24 6.62 -1.30
N GLY A 24 -15.86 5.85 -2.32
CA GLY A 24 -14.59 6.03 -3.05
C GLY A 24 -13.32 5.61 -2.29
N ALA A 25 -13.44 5.05 -1.08
CA ALA A 25 -12.29 4.58 -0.32
C ALA A 25 -11.76 3.24 -0.87
N SER A 26 -10.44 3.11 -0.90
CA SER A 26 -9.79 1.83 -1.22
C SER A 26 -10.10 0.77 -0.15
N PRO A 27 -10.04 -0.54 -0.48
CA PRO A 27 -10.31 -1.59 0.51
C PRO A 27 -9.44 -1.48 1.78
N PRO A 28 -8.13 -1.14 1.73
CA PRO A 28 -7.34 -0.90 2.95
C PRO A 28 -7.84 0.29 3.78
N ALA A 29 -8.32 1.36 3.15
CA ALA A 29 -8.88 2.51 3.86
C ALA A 29 -10.20 2.16 4.56
N GLN A 30 -11.04 1.32 3.95
CA GLN A 30 -12.24 0.79 4.59
C GLN A 30 -11.90 -0.08 5.81
N LEU A 31 -10.88 -0.94 5.67
CA LEU A 31 -10.44 -1.85 6.74
C LEU A 31 -9.75 -1.13 7.92
N ALA A 32 -9.03 -0.03 7.64
CA ALA A 32 -8.43 0.80 8.69
C ALA A 32 -9.49 1.43 9.61
N VAL A 33 -10.70 1.66 9.10
CA VAL A 33 -11.81 2.30 9.83
C VAL A 33 -12.65 1.29 10.61
N LEU A 34 -12.73 0.05 10.09
CA LEU A 34 -13.38 -1.07 10.75
C LEU A 34 -12.76 -1.39 12.12
N GLY A 35 -11.42 -1.40 12.23
CA GLY A 35 -10.72 -1.56 13.51
C GLY A 35 -11.21 -2.74 14.36
N PRO A 36 -10.85 -2.83 15.65
CA PRO A 36 -11.35 -3.87 16.56
C PRO A 36 -12.82 -3.67 17.00
N ARG A 37 -13.56 -2.75 16.36
CA ARG A 37 -14.76 -2.12 16.95
C ARG A 37 -15.91 -3.08 17.20
N ASP A 38 -15.99 -4.20 16.48
CA ASP A 38 -17.22 -5.00 16.45
C ASP A 38 -17.07 -6.45 16.93
N GLY A 39 -15.91 -6.85 17.48
CA GLY A 39 -15.70 -8.25 17.88
C GLY A 39 -15.85 -9.26 16.72
N ALA A 40 -15.92 -8.77 15.48
CA ALA A 40 -16.04 -9.56 14.28
C ALA A 40 -14.77 -10.38 14.09
N THR A 41 -14.93 -11.70 13.97
CA THR A 41 -13.84 -12.61 13.67
C THR A 41 -13.81 -12.81 12.16
N ALA A 42 -12.76 -12.28 11.52
CA ALA A 42 -12.51 -12.53 10.10
C ALA A 42 -12.01 -13.97 9.93
N SER A 43 -12.50 -14.67 8.90
CA SER A 43 -11.94 -15.97 8.52
C SER A 43 -10.53 -15.82 7.96
N ASP A 44 -9.74 -16.90 7.96
CA ASP A 44 -8.40 -16.91 7.38
C ASP A 44 -8.37 -16.45 5.91
N ASP A 45 -9.43 -16.72 5.15
CA ASP A 45 -9.54 -16.31 3.75
C ASP A 45 -9.75 -14.79 3.62
N VAL A 46 -10.53 -14.18 4.52
CA VAL A 46 -10.68 -12.73 4.63
C VAL A 46 -9.35 -12.09 5.03
N LEU A 47 -8.64 -12.67 6.00
CA LEU A 47 -7.32 -12.18 6.44
C LEU A 47 -6.27 -12.25 5.32
N LYS A 48 -6.25 -13.35 4.55
CA LYS A 48 -5.39 -13.50 3.37
C LYS A 48 -5.73 -12.48 2.29
N ALA A 49 -7.02 -12.29 2.00
CA ALA A 49 -7.48 -11.31 1.03
C ALA A 49 -7.13 -9.88 1.45
N TRP A 50 -7.28 -9.57 2.74
CA TRP A 50 -6.87 -8.29 3.31
C TRP A 50 -5.36 -8.07 3.19
N ARG A 51 -4.52 -9.02 3.65
CA ARG A 51 -3.06 -8.92 3.51
C ARG A 51 -2.66 -8.64 2.07
N ARG A 52 -3.26 -9.37 1.12
CA ARG A 52 -3.01 -9.19 -0.31
C ARG A 52 -3.38 -7.78 -0.80
N SER A 53 -4.53 -7.26 -0.37
CA SER A 53 -4.97 -5.90 -0.70
C SER A 53 -3.98 -4.85 -0.16
N VAL A 54 -3.52 -5.00 1.09
CA VAL A 54 -2.52 -4.11 1.69
C VAL A 54 -1.20 -4.14 0.92
N VAL A 55 -0.68 -5.32 0.60
CA VAL A 55 0.57 -5.46 -0.17
C VAL A 55 0.45 -4.79 -1.54
N ARG A 56 -0.69 -4.96 -2.24
CA ARG A 56 -0.94 -4.34 -3.54
C ARG A 56 -1.01 -2.82 -3.44
N SER A 57 -1.76 -2.29 -2.48
CA SER A 57 -1.85 -0.84 -2.27
C SER A 57 -0.52 -0.25 -1.85
N ARG A 58 0.26 -0.95 -1.02
CA ARG A 58 1.61 -0.52 -0.63
C ARG A 58 2.52 -0.41 -1.85
N ARG A 59 2.51 -1.41 -2.73
CA ARG A 59 3.28 -1.36 -3.98
C ARG A 59 2.89 -0.17 -4.86
N LEU A 60 1.60 0.14 -4.99
CA LEU A 60 1.16 1.32 -5.76
C LEU A 60 1.68 2.62 -5.15
N VAL A 61 1.67 2.74 -3.82
CA VAL A 61 2.24 3.89 -3.11
C VAL A 61 3.74 3.98 -3.34
N ASP A 62 4.47 2.88 -3.18
CA ASP A 62 5.92 2.84 -3.41
C ASP A 62 6.27 3.19 -4.88
N GLN A 63 5.45 2.76 -5.85
CA GLN A 63 5.63 3.12 -7.26
C GLN A 63 5.42 4.62 -7.51
N ALA A 64 4.34 5.18 -6.96
CA ALA A 64 4.04 6.61 -7.08
C ALA A 64 5.13 7.46 -6.40
N GLU A 65 5.57 7.04 -5.22
CA GLU A 65 6.62 7.72 -4.47
C GLU A 65 7.98 7.62 -5.18
N GLY A 66 8.33 6.44 -5.70
CA GLY A 66 9.55 6.25 -6.50
C GLY A 66 9.56 7.13 -7.76
N ALA A 67 8.42 7.24 -8.46
CA ALA A 67 8.29 8.12 -9.61
C ALA A 67 8.43 9.61 -9.24
N LEU A 68 7.94 10.02 -8.07
CA LEU A 68 8.12 11.38 -7.56
C LEU A 68 9.60 11.69 -7.27
N PHE A 69 10.32 10.77 -6.62
CA PHE A 69 11.77 10.92 -6.41
C PHE A 69 12.51 11.05 -7.75
N ASP A 70 12.25 10.15 -8.69
CA ASP A 70 12.90 10.15 -10.01
C ASP A 70 12.63 11.48 -10.76
N LEU A 71 11.41 12.00 -10.67
CA LEU A 71 11.04 13.30 -11.27
C LEU A 71 11.80 14.47 -10.63
N LEU A 72 11.86 14.53 -9.29
CA LEU A 72 12.56 15.62 -8.58
C LEU A 72 14.06 15.60 -8.86
N LEU A 73 14.68 14.41 -8.86
CA LEU A 73 16.09 14.23 -9.21
C LEU A 73 16.38 14.62 -10.66
N ALA A 74 15.50 14.26 -11.60
CA ALA A 74 15.63 14.65 -13.00
C ALA A 74 15.53 16.17 -13.22
N GLN A 75 14.85 16.88 -12.33
CA GLN A 75 14.81 18.35 -12.30
C GLN A 75 16.05 18.99 -11.66
N GLY A 76 17.03 18.18 -11.22
CA GLY A 76 18.25 18.66 -10.59
C GLY A 76 18.07 19.09 -9.13
N ARG A 77 16.99 18.68 -8.46
CA ARG A 77 16.76 18.99 -7.05
C ARG A 77 17.79 18.30 -6.16
N SER A 78 18.27 19.02 -5.13
CA SER A 78 19.10 18.41 -4.09
C SER A 78 18.27 17.54 -3.16
N TRP A 79 18.94 16.67 -2.39
CA TRP A 79 18.27 15.84 -1.40
C TRP A 79 17.60 16.67 -0.30
N GLU A 80 18.18 17.80 0.09
CA GLU A 80 17.59 18.76 1.03
C GLU A 80 16.29 19.39 0.48
N GLU A 81 16.26 19.75 -0.81
CA GLU A 81 15.03 20.27 -1.44
C GLU A 81 13.94 19.19 -1.51
N ILE A 82 14.33 17.95 -1.85
CA ILE A 82 13.43 16.81 -1.89
C ILE A 82 12.86 16.53 -0.49
N ALA A 83 13.70 16.59 0.56
CA ALA A 83 13.24 16.46 1.93
C ALA A 83 12.18 17.51 2.28
N GLY A 84 12.38 18.76 1.84
CA GLY A 84 11.39 19.82 1.97
C GLY A 84 10.04 19.50 1.29
N VAL A 85 10.06 18.98 0.06
CA VAL A 85 8.84 18.59 -0.67
C VAL A 85 8.09 17.45 0.02
N LEU A 86 8.83 16.49 0.57
CA LEU A 86 8.28 15.28 1.20
C LEU A 86 8.01 15.44 2.70
N ALA A 87 8.24 16.63 3.26
CA ALA A 87 8.17 16.91 4.70
C ALA A 87 9.01 15.92 5.53
N LEU A 88 10.22 15.60 5.06
CA LEU A 88 11.19 14.76 5.75
C LEU A 88 12.16 15.63 6.57
N PRO A 89 12.77 15.08 7.63
CA PRO A 89 13.65 15.86 8.51
C PRO A 89 14.84 16.52 7.80
N ASP A 90 15.48 15.80 6.88
CA ASP A 90 16.69 16.23 6.17
C ASP A 90 16.91 15.43 4.87
N GLY A 91 17.95 15.81 4.11
CA GLY A 91 18.32 15.16 2.86
C GLY A 91 18.75 13.70 3.02
N GLN A 92 19.34 13.33 4.17
CA GLN A 92 19.70 11.95 4.45
C GLN A 92 18.45 11.08 4.59
N ALA A 93 17.43 11.55 5.31
CA ALA A 93 16.15 10.87 5.45
C ALA A 93 15.43 10.72 4.09
N ALA A 94 15.55 11.70 3.20
CA ALA A 94 15.05 11.60 1.83
C ALA A 94 15.77 10.50 1.03
N ARG A 95 17.09 10.44 1.12
CA ARG A 95 17.89 9.40 0.46
C ARG A 95 17.58 8.00 1.00
N ASP A 96 17.54 7.84 2.33
CA ASP A 96 17.22 6.56 2.96
C ASP A 96 15.82 6.08 2.60
N ARG A 97 14.86 7.01 2.48
CA ARG A 97 13.50 6.70 2.05
C ARG A 97 13.45 6.29 0.57
N HIS A 98 14.19 6.98 -0.30
CA HIS A 98 14.33 6.59 -1.70
C HIS A 98 14.93 5.19 -1.87
N ASP A 99 16.03 4.90 -1.17
CA ASP A 99 16.73 3.60 -1.25
C ASP A 99 15.84 2.45 -0.73
N ARG A 100 15.07 2.70 0.33
CA ARG A 100 14.05 1.78 0.82
C ARG A 100 12.97 1.51 -0.22
N VAL A 101 12.38 2.57 -0.81
CA VAL A 101 11.34 2.44 -1.84
C VAL A 101 11.84 1.63 -3.04
N LYS A 102 13.07 1.89 -3.52
CA LYS A 102 13.66 1.11 -4.63
C LYS A 102 13.86 -0.36 -4.25
N THR A 103 14.29 -0.62 -3.02
CA THR A 103 14.44 -1.99 -2.48
C THR A 103 13.09 -2.71 -2.42
N ASP A 104 12.08 -2.07 -1.81
CA ASP A 104 10.73 -2.62 -1.67
C ASP A 104 10.12 -2.94 -3.05
N LEU A 105 10.29 -2.04 -4.03
CA LEU A 105 9.77 -2.24 -5.39
C LEU A 105 10.43 -3.40 -6.13
N ARG A 106 11.74 -3.58 -5.95
CA ARG A 106 12.51 -4.69 -6.51
C ARG A 106 12.06 -6.01 -5.88
N ASP A 107 12.01 -6.05 -4.55
CA ASP A 107 11.77 -7.29 -3.80
C ASP A 107 10.31 -7.76 -3.94
N THR A 108 9.37 -6.83 -4.17
CA THR A 108 7.95 -7.13 -4.42
C THR A 108 7.59 -7.20 -5.91
N HIS A 109 8.57 -7.15 -6.83
CA HIS A 109 8.29 -7.18 -8.27
C HIS A 109 7.69 -8.54 -8.68
N PRO A 110 6.63 -8.60 -9.51
CA PRO A 110 5.99 -9.87 -9.90
C PRO A 110 6.92 -10.90 -10.56
N SER A 111 8.02 -10.46 -11.17
CA SER A 111 9.04 -11.37 -11.74
C SER A 111 10.00 -11.95 -10.70
N VAL A 112 10.08 -11.35 -9.51
CA VAL A 112 10.96 -11.76 -8.39
C VAL A 112 10.13 -12.49 -7.34
N ALA A 113 9.00 -11.90 -6.95
CA ALA A 113 8.01 -12.47 -6.08
C ALA A 113 6.67 -12.51 -6.84
N PRO A 114 6.32 -13.62 -7.52
CA PRO A 114 5.04 -13.75 -8.23
C PRO A 114 3.84 -13.72 -7.29
N GLU A 115 4.06 -14.03 -6.01
CA GLU A 115 3.07 -13.92 -4.94
C GLU A 115 3.68 -13.14 -3.76
N PRO A 116 3.81 -11.81 -3.84
CA PRO A 116 4.43 -10.98 -2.80
C PRO A 116 3.62 -10.95 -1.49
N TRP A 117 2.44 -11.57 -1.50
CA TRP A 117 1.54 -11.77 -0.36
C TRP A 117 1.56 -13.20 0.20
N ARG A 118 2.40 -14.12 -0.32
CA ARG A 118 2.60 -15.42 0.33
C ARG A 118 3.41 -15.27 1.61
#